data_AF-A0A438EMB3-F1
#
_entry.id   AF-A0A438EMB3-F1
#
_cell.length_a   1.000
_cell.length_b   1.000
_cell.length_c   1.000
_cell.angle_alpha   90.00
_cell.angle_beta   90.00
_cell.angle_gamma   90.00
#
_symmetry.space_group_name_H-M   'P 1'
#
loop_
_entity.id
_entity.type
_entity.pdbx_description
1 polymer ?
#
loop_
_entity_poly.entity_id
_entity_poly.type
_entity_poly.pdbx_seq_one_letter_code
_entity_poly.pdbx_strand_id
1 'polypeptide(L)'
;MDDAPLRKALDEKIKLKEEQEAFKAELKAMREAAHWRRLQGISMEGDDELLADMEVKVEPKRDEWMTTLPPERKPGMTMQSTKFSRSSKEGRGDTSVWTDTPSDRAQKAKINYLEAYNEAAALASNEIEKKRTSSDADLVDKYNKAKRSKSLVQKHHEEAASKGSKRKAKQQPQLEKEEWVGQHPWKPWIVRRT
;
A
#
# COMPACT_ATOMS: atom_id res chain seq x y z
N MET A 1 -17.19 -41.86 39.33
CA MET A 1 -17.77 -40.72 40.07
C MET A 1 -18.03 -39.66 39.02
N ASP A 2 -19.29 -39.56 38.61
CA ASP A 2 -19.68 -39.07 37.30
C ASP A 2 -19.79 -37.54 37.26
N ASP A 3 -19.04 -36.90 36.36
CA ASP A 3 -19.13 -35.45 36.03
C ASP A 3 -20.40 -35.09 35.22
N ALA A 4 -21.45 -35.91 35.33
CA ALA A 4 -22.75 -35.68 34.69
C ALA A 4 -23.39 -34.32 35.02
N PRO A 5 -23.32 -33.78 36.25
CA PRO A 5 -23.95 -32.47 36.54
C PRO A 5 -23.16 -31.30 35.95
N LEU A 6 -21.83 -31.39 35.86
CA LEU A 6 -21.00 -30.33 35.27
C LEU A 6 -21.20 -30.20 33.77
N ARG A 7 -21.36 -31.33 33.05
CA ARG A 7 -21.63 -31.34 31.61
C ARG A 7 -22.97 -30.69 31.28
N LYS A 8 -24.03 -31.04 32.01
CA LYS A 8 -25.36 -30.43 31.84
C LYS A 8 -25.32 -28.91 32.01
N ALA A 9 -24.60 -28.40 33.02
CA ALA A 9 -24.45 -26.96 33.24
C ALA A 9 -23.64 -26.24 32.14
N LEU A 10 -22.75 -26.95 31.44
CA LEU A 10 -22.04 -26.41 30.28
C LEU A 10 -22.93 -26.42 29.03
N ASP A 11 -23.69 -27.50 28.82
CA ASP A 11 -24.63 -27.63 27.70
C ASP A 11 -25.74 -26.56 27.78
N GLU A 12 -26.26 -26.27 28.97
CA GLU A 12 -27.23 -25.17 29.19
C GLU A 12 -26.65 -23.79 28.83
N LYS A 13 -25.37 -23.55 29.12
CA LYS A 13 -24.70 -22.29 28.76
C LYS A 13 -24.44 -22.17 27.27
N ILE A 14 -24.16 -23.29 26.60
CA ILE A 14 -24.01 -23.33 25.14
C ILE A 14 -25.35 -23.01 24.50
N LYS A 15 -26.41 -23.69 24.95
CA LYS A 15 -27.76 -23.45 24.45
C LYS A 15 -28.22 -22.01 24.66
N LEU A 16 -27.98 -21.42 25.83
CA LEU A 16 -28.30 -20.00 26.09
C LEU A 16 -27.54 -19.05 25.15
N LYS A 17 -26.28 -19.36 24.82
CA LYS A 17 -25.51 -18.55 23.86
C LYS A 17 -26.04 -18.72 22.44
N GLU A 18 -26.36 -19.94 22.03
CA GLU A 18 -26.95 -20.23 20.73
C GLU A 18 -28.31 -19.53 20.57
N GLU A 19 -29.14 -19.52 21.61
CA GLU A 19 -30.41 -18.79 21.64
C GLU A 19 -30.19 -17.27 21.53
N GLN A 20 -29.20 -16.72 22.24
CA GLN A 20 -28.83 -15.31 22.12
C GLN A 20 -28.28 -14.94 20.74
N GLU A 21 -27.48 -15.81 20.14
CA GLU A 21 -26.93 -15.63 18.80
C GLU A 21 -28.01 -15.76 17.73
N ALA A 22 -28.92 -16.71 17.87
CA ALA A 22 -30.09 -16.87 17.02
C ALA A 22 -31.00 -15.64 17.08
N PHE A 23 -31.27 -15.11 18.28
CA PHE A 23 -32.06 -13.89 18.44
C PHE A 23 -31.40 -12.67 17.80
N LYS A 24 -30.08 -12.54 17.93
CA LYS A 24 -29.31 -11.47 17.25
C LYS A 24 -29.31 -11.64 15.73
N ALA A 25 -29.20 -12.86 15.23
CA ALA A 25 -29.25 -13.17 13.81
C ALA A 25 -30.63 -12.89 13.22
N GLU A 26 -31.70 -13.23 13.94
CA GLU A 26 -33.08 -12.92 13.56
C GLU A 26 -33.33 -11.41 13.51
N LEU A 27 -32.92 -10.67 14.54
CA LEU A 27 -33.00 -9.20 14.52
C LEU A 27 -32.22 -8.59 13.35
N LYS A 28 -31.05 -9.15 13.02
CA LYS A 28 -30.25 -8.70 11.88
C LYS A 28 -30.96 -8.99 10.54
N ALA A 29 -31.52 -10.19 10.39
CA ALA A 29 -32.28 -10.57 9.21
C ALA A 29 -33.52 -9.70 9.02
N MET A 30 -34.24 -9.37 10.10
CA MET A 30 -35.39 -8.46 10.08
C MET A 30 -34.99 -7.06 9.62
N ARG A 31 -33.86 -6.53 10.10
CA ARG A 31 -33.32 -5.23 9.64
C ARG A 31 -32.87 -5.25 8.19
N GLU A 32 -32.19 -6.31 7.76
CA GLU A 32 -31.77 -6.47 6.36
C GLU A 32 -33.00 -6.55 5.45
N ALA A 33 -34.04 -7.27 5.85
CA ALA A 33 -35.30 -7.31 5.12
C ALA A 33 -35.96 -5.93 5.04
N ALA A 34 -35.99 -5.15 6.12
CA ALA A 34 -36.49 -3.77 6.12
C ALA A 34 -35.68 -2.87 5.14
N HIS A 35 -34.35 -3.01 5.11
CA HIS A 35 -33.49 -2.34 4.13
C HIS A 35 -33.83 -2.72 2.69
N TRP A 36 -34.03 -4.02 2.41
CA TRP A 36 -34.42 -4.49 1.08
C TRP A 36 -35.76 -3.91 0.65
N ARG A 37 -36.74 -3.81 1.56
CA ARG A 37 -38.05 -3.19 1.28
C ARG A 37 -37.91 -1.69 0.98
N ARG A 38 -37.15 -0.93 1.79
CA ARG A 38 -36.84 0.49 1.55
C ARG A 38 -36.17 0.72 0.19
N LEU A 39 -35.21 -0.13 -0.20
CA LEU A 39 -34.54 -0.06 -1.51
C LEU A 39 -35.49 -0.34 -2.67
N GLN A 40 -36.51 -1.17 -2.46
CA GLN A 40 -37.56 -1.44 -3.44
C GLN A 40 -38.69 -0.37 -3.42
N GLY A 41 -38.60 0.64 -2.56
CA GLY A 41 -39.61 1.71 -2.44
C GLY A 41 -40.89 1.28 -1.72
N ILE A 42 -40.86 0.14 -1.02
CA ILE A 42 -42.00 -0.39 -0.25
C ILE A 42 -41.65 -0.19 1.22
N SER A 43 -42.35 0.69 1.94
CA SER A 43 -42.19 0.85 3.38
C SER A 43 -43.34 0.14 4.10
N MET A 44 -43.04 -0.77 5.03
CA MET A 44 -44.03 -1.36 5.93
C MET A 44 -44.00 -0.63 7.28
N GLU A 45 -45.16 -0.53 7.94
CA GLU A 45 -45.28 0.04 9.29
C GLU A 45 -44.32 -0.70 10.26
N GLY A 46 -43.43 0.03 10.94
CA GLY A 46 -42.42 -0.52 11.85
C GLY A 46 -41.03 -0.78 11.23
N ASP A 47 -40.87 -0.72 9.90
CA ASP A 47 -39.54 -0.74 9.27
C ASP A 47 -38.70 0.48 9.70
N ASP A 48 -39.35 1.62 9.96
CA ASP A 48 -38.69 2.86 10.44
C ASP A 48 -38.11 2.71 11.85
N GLU A 49 -38.77 1.97 12.75
CA GLU A 49 -38.23 1.70 14.10
C GLU A 49 -37.01 0.78 14.03
N LEU A 50 -37.01 -0.22 13.13
CA LEU A 50 -35.88 -1.11 12.90
C LEU A 50 -34.66 -0.40 12.26
N LEU A 51 -34.90 0.70 11.54
CA LEU A 51 -33.90 1.54 10.88
C LEU A 51 -33.40 2.69 11.78
N ALA A 52 -34.25 3.24 12.65
CA ALA A 52 -33.94 4.40 13.50
C ALA A 52 -32.74 4.18 14.45
N ASP A 53 -32.59 2.96 14.97
CA ASP A 53 -31.42 2.56 15.80
C ASP A 53 -30.07 2.72 15.06
N MET A 54 -30.08 2.76 13.72
CA MET A 54 -28.90 2.96 12.88
C MET A 54 -28.85 4.34 12.20
N GLU A 55 -29.96 5.05 12.08
CA GLU A 55 -30.04 6.37 11.45
C GLU A 55 -29.55 7.51 12.36
N VAL A 56 -29.00 7.19 13.54
CA VAL A 56 -27.97 8.02 14.20
C VAL A 56 -26.65 7.94 13.42
N LYS A 57 -26.74 8.10 12.10
CA LYS A 57 -25.64 8.48 11.26
C LYS A 57 -25.59 10.00 11.35
N VAL A 58 -24.89 10.48 12.38
CA VAL A 58 -24.43 11.87 12.40
C VAL A 58 -23.83 12.12 11.03
N GLU A 59 -24.50 12.95 10.23
CA GLU A 59 -24.04 13.29 8.91
C GLU A 59 -22.56 13.70 9.03
N PRO A 60 -21.66 13.21 8.17
CA PRO A 60 -20.26 13.57 8.26
C PRO A 60 -20.13 15.07 8.02
N LYS A 61 -20.16 15.84 9.11
CA LYS A 61 -20.01 17.29 9.09
C LYS A 61 -18.60 17.53 8.58
N ARG A 62 -18.48 17.99 7.34
CA ARG A 62 -17.20 18.27 6.70
C ARG A 62 -16.43 19.21 7.61
N ASP A 63 -15.21 18.81 7.94
CA ASP A 63 -14.33 19.62 8.77
C ASP A 63 -14.25 21.04 8.21
N GLU A 64 -14.21 22.04 9.10
CA GLU A 64 -14.28 23.46 8.72
C GLU A 64 -13.16 23.87 7.77
N TRP A 65 -12.00 23.21 7.82
CA TRP A 65 -10.89 23.42 6.88
C TRP A 65 -11.23 23.02 5.43
N MET A 66 -12.29 22.22 5.22
CA MET A 66 -12.80 21.84 3.90
C MET A 66 -13.87 22.78 3.35
N THR A 67 -14.30 23.79 4.13
CA THR A 67 -15.32 24.78 3.72
C THR A 67 -14.85 26.22 3.88
N THR A 68 -13.86 26.48 4.74
CA THR A 68 -13.19 27.78 4.82
C THR A 68 -12.03 27.81 3.83
N LEU A 69 -12.13 28.65 2.80
CA LEU A 69 -11.04 28.87 1.86
C LEU A 69 -9.83 29.46 2.60
N PRO A 70 -8.59 28.97 2.35
CA PRO A 70 -7.41 29.58 2.93
C PRO A 70 -7.36 31.08 2.62
N PRO A 71 -6.90 31.93 3.56
CA PRO A 71 -6.79 33.36 3.33
C PRO A 71 -6.02 33.66 2.03
N GLU A 72 -6.48 34.65 1.28
CA GLU A 72 -5.82 35.03 0.03
C GLU A 72 -4.33 35.28 0.26
N ARG A 73 -3.51 34.67 -0.60
CA ARG A 73 -2.05 34.71 -0.48
C ARG A 73 -1.61 36.18 -0.57
N LYS A 74 -0.98 36.68 0.49
CA LYS A 74 -0.44 38.05 0.51
C LYS A 74 0.56 38.22 -0.64
N PRO A 75 0.55 39.36 -1.34
CA PRO A 75 1.54 39.65 -2.37
C PRO A 75 2.96 39.57 -1.75
N GLY A 76 3.83 38.74 -2.32
CA GLY A 76 5.19 38.50 -1.83
C GLY A 76 5.52 37.06 -1.40
N MET A 77 4.55 36.14 -1.38
CA MET A 77 4.81 34.73 -1.05
C MET A 77 5.50 34.00 -2.21
N THR A 78 6.75 33.56 -2.03
CA THR A 78 7.53 32.87 -3.07
C THR A 78 6.87 31.54 -3.46
N MET A 79 6.87 31.21 -4.75
CA MET A 79 6.44 29.89 -5.21
C MET A 79 7.54 28.88 -4.94
N GLN A 80 7.20 27.76 -4.30
CA GLN A 80 8.13 26.65 -4.10
C GLN A 80 8.59 26.11 -5.46
N SER A 81 9.82 25.58 -5.53
CA SER A 81 10.38 25.10 -6.79
C SER A 81 9.53 23.98 -7.39
N THR A 82 9.19 24.10 -8.67
CA THR A 82 8.36 23.13 -9.40
C THR A 82 9.11 21.88 -9.86
N LYS A 83 10.37 21.72 -9.46
CA LYS A 83 11.22 20.60 -9.90
C LYS A 83 11.04 19.40 -8.97
N PHE A 84 10.63 18.27 -9.55
CA PHE A 84 10.55 17.00 -8.85
C PHE A 84 11.96 16.41 -8.60
N SER A 85 12.14 15.68 -7.50
CA SER A 85 13.42 15.01 -7.21
C SER A 85 13.69 13.92 -8.26
N ARG A 86 14.88 13.91 -8.87
CA ARG A 86 15.25 12.92 -9.90
C ARG A 86 15.61 11.53 -9.35
N SER A 87 15.71 11.39 -8.03
CA SER A 87 15.97 10.11 -7.36
C SER A 87 14.66 9.37 -7.11
N SER A 88 14.62 8.07 -7.44
CA SER A 88 13.55 7.18 -6.99
C SER A 88 13.59 7.09 -5.47
N LYS A 89 12.49 7.40 -4.79
CA LYS A 89 12.31 7.06 -3.37
C LYS A 89 11.84 5.62 -3.32
N GLU A 90 12.79 4.69 -3.29
CA GLU A 90 12.51 3.31 -2.89
C GLU A 90 12.00 3.33 -1.44
N GLY A 91 10.86 2.68 -1.20
CA GLY A 91 10.22 2.67 0.13
C GLY A 91 9.15 3.74 0.35
N ARG A 92 8.39 4.15 -0.67
CA ARG A 92 7.02 4.67 -0.41
C ARG A 92 6.23 3.51 0.22
N GLY A 93 6.31 3.40 1.54
CA GLY A 93 5.50 2.48 2.32
C GLY A 93 4.02 2.82 2.20
N ASP A 94 3.21 2.35 3.14
CA ASP A 94 1.77 2.54 3.10
C ASP A 94 1.38 4.00 2.87
N THR A 95 0.77 4.27 1.71
CA THR A 95 0.33 5.61 1.30
C THR A 95 -1.07 5.94 1.79
N SER A 96 -1.76 4.97 2.40
CA SER A 96 -3.12 5.12 2.93
C SER A 96 -3.19 5.89 4.25
N VAL A 97 -2.04 6.26 4.83
CA VAL A 97 -1.94 7.06 6.06
C VAL A 97 -2.73 8.38 5.98
N TRP A 98 -2.85 8.96 4.79
CA TRP A 98 -3.60 10.22 4.58
C TRP A 98 -5.08 10.00 4.25
N THR A 99 -5.47 8.80 3.81
CA THR A 99 -6.86 8.47 3.44
C THR A 99 -7.63 7.79 4.57
N ASP A 100 -6.94 7.27 5.58
CA ASP A 100 -7.56 6.48 6.64
C ASP A 100 -8.22 7.34 7.73
N THR A 101 -9.43 6.94 8.10
CA THR A 101 -10.07 7.42 9.31
C THR A 101 -9.37 6.86 10.56
N PRO A 102 -9.48 7.50 11.75
CA PRO A 102 -8.89 6.97 12.98
C PRO A 102 -9.33 5.53 13.30
N SER A 103 -10.57 5.16 12.96
CA SER A 103 -11.08 3.79 13.07
C SER A 103 -10.44 2.82 12.08
N ASP A 104 -10.26 3.24 10.81
CA ASP A 104 -9.64 2.39 9.79
C ASP A 104 -8.18 2.10 10.13
N ARG A 105 -7.46 3.10 10.67
CA ARG A 105 -6.09 2.91 11.16
C ARG A 105 -6.00 1.85 12.25
N ALA A 106 -6.94 1.85 13.20
CA ALA A 106 -6.98 0.86 14.28
C ALA A 106 -7.27 -0.56 13.75
N GLN A 107 -8.21 -0.68 12.79
CA GLN A 107 -8.51 -1.96 12.16
C GLN A 107 -7.33 -2.49 11.33
N LYS A 108 -6.70 -1.63 10.53
CA LYS A 108 -5.51 -1.99 9.77
C LYS A 108 -4.35 -2.41 10.65
N ALA A 109 -4.12 -1.72 11.77
CA ALA A 109 -3.08 -2.13 12.73
C ALA A 109 -3.33 -3.55 13.25
N LYS A 110 -4.59 -3.89 13.54
CA LYS A 110 -4.97 -5.25 13.95
C LYS A 110 -4.73 -6.29 12.84
N ILE A 111 -5.09 -5.96 11.60
CA ILE A 111 -4.89 -6.85 10.43
C ILE A 111 -3.39 -7.06 10.18
N ASN A 112 -2.61 -5.98 10.14
CA ASN A 112 -1.16 -6.03 9.94
C ASN A 112 -0.48 -6.87 11.03
N TYR A 113 -0.89 -6.72 12.29
CA TYR A 113 -0.35 -7.55 13.38
C TYR A 113 -0.60 -9.05 13.16
N LEU A 114 -1.82 -9.43 12.76
CA LEU A 114 -2.16 -10.82 12.48
C LEU A 114 -1.40 -11.35 11.25
N GLU A 115 -1.28 -10.54 10.20
CA GLU A 115 -0.54 -10.88 8.99
C GLU A 115 0.94 -11.07 9.27
N ALA A 116 1.58 -10.13 9.98
CA ALA A 116 2.98 -10.23 10.38
C ALA A 116 3.26 -11.46 11.25
N TYR A 117 2.34 -11.81 12.16
CA TYR A 117 2.45 -13.03 12.96
C TYR A 117 2.40 -14.29 12.09
N ASN A 118 1.46 -14.35 11.15
CA ASN A 118 1.31 -15.47 10.23
C ASN A 118 2.53 -15.59 9.29
N GLU A 119 3.03 -14.47 8.76
CA GLU A 119 4.25 -14.42 7.96
C GLU A 119 5.45 -14.90 8.76
N ALA A 120 5.63 -14.44 10.00
CA ALA A 120 6.73 -14.89 10.86
C ALA A 120 6.65 -16.41 11.12
N ALA A 121 5.46 -16.94 11.38
CA ALA A 121 5.25 -18.38 11.55
C ALA A 121 5.59 -19.17 10.26
N ALA A 122 5.17 -18.66 9.09
CA ALA A 122 5.50 -19.28 7.80
C ALA A 122 7.00 -19.17 7.46
N LEU A 123 7.67 -18.08 7.83
CA LEU A 123 9.10 -17.91 7.61
C LEU A 123 9.91 -18.88 8.48
N ALA A 124 9.46 -19.15 9.71
CA ALA A 124 10.06 -20.13 10.60
C ALA A 124 9.96 -21.56 10.04
N SER A 125 8.82 -21.93 9.43
CA SER A 125 8.70 -23.24 8.77
C SER A 125 9.56 -23.36 7.50
N ASN A 126 9.72 -22.26 6.76
CA ASN A 126 10.49 -22.24 5.50
C ASN A 126 12.01 -22.09 5.70
N GLU A 127 12.51 -21.97 6.93
CA GLU A 127 13.94 -21.80 7.19
C GLU A 127 14.78 -22.98 6.65
N ILE A 128 14.23 -24.19 6.69
CA ILE A 128 14.88 -25.40 6.17
C ILE A 128 14.99 -25.35 4.63
N GLU A 129 13.97 -24.82 3.95
CA GLU A 129 13.97 -24.67 2.49
C GLU A 129 14.93 -23.56 2.03
N LYS A 130 15.05 -22.48 2.81
CA LYS A 130 16.04 -21.41 2.58
C LYS A 130 17.49 -21.93 2.67
N LYS A 131 17.78 -22.82 3.64
CA LYS A 131 19.11 -23.47 3.75
C LYS A 131 19.42 -24.36 2.54
N ARG A 132 18.41 -25.01 1.96
CA ARG A 132 18.58 -25.81 0.72
C ARG A 132 18.82 -24.92 -0.49
N THR A 133 18.01 -23.88 -0.69
CA THR A 133 18.16 -22.95 -1.82
C THR A 133 19.46 -22.15 -1.76
N SER A 134 19.96 -21.78 -0.57
CA SER A 134 21.27 -21.14 -0.44
C SER A 134 22.42 -22.07 -0.87
N SER A 135 22.34 -23.35 -0.52
CA SER A 135 23.35 -24.34 -0.92
C SER A 135 23.39 -24.56 -2.44
N ASP A 136 22.24 -24.49 -3.10
CA ASP A 136 22.12 -24.60 -4.55
C ASP A 136 22.62 -23.34 -5.26
N ALA A 137 22.29 -22.16 -4.71
CA ALA A 137 22.84 -20.89 -5.19
C ALA A 137 24.38 -20.85 -5.09
N ASP A 138 24.95 -21.34 -3.99
CA ASP A 138 26.40 -21.44 -3.81
C ASP A 138 27.06 -22.39 -4.83
N LEU A 139 26.38 -23.47 -5.23
CA LEU A 139 26.86 -24.38 -6.27
C LEU A 139 26.90 -23.70 -7.64
N VAL A 140 25.82 -23.01 -8.01
CA VAL A 140 25.72 -22.26 -9.27
C VAL A 140 26.75 -21.14 -9.32
N ASP A 141 26.98 -20.44 -8.22
CA ASP A 141 28.00 -19.40 -8.12
C ASP A 141 29.42 -19.95 -8.29
N LYS A 142 29.74 -21.08 -7.68
CA LYS A 142 31.04 -21.76 -7.86
C LYS A 142 31.24 -22.15 -9.33
N TYR A 143 30.22 -22.70 -9.97
CA TYR A 143 30.27 -23.05 -11.39
C TYR A 143 30.45 -21.82 -12.28
N ASN A 144 29.68 -20.76 -12.05
CA ASN A 144 29.77 -19.52 -12.79
C ASN A 144 31.17 -18.88 -12.65
N LYS A 145 31.74 -18.87 -11.45
CA LYS A 145 33.10 -18.34 -11.22
C LYS A 145 34.19 -19.16 -11.93
N ALA A 146 34.04 -20.49 -12.00
CA ALA A 146 35.05 -21.37 -12.58
C ALA A 146 34.96 -21.53 -14.11
N LYS A 147 33.74 -21.44 -14.69
CA LYS A 147 33.49 -21.76 -16.11
C LYS A 147 32.96 -20.60 -16.93
N ARG A 148 32.40 -19.56 -16.30
CA ARG A 148 31.83 -18.42 -17.02
C ARG A 148 32.87 -17.32 -17.21
N SER A 149 32.94 -16.77 -18.42
CA SER A 149 33.67 -15.53 -18.66
C SER A 149 32.95 -14.34 -17.97
N LYS A 150 33.65 -13.22 -17.78
CA LYS A 150 33.11 -12.01 -17.14
C LYS A 150 31.73 -11.65 -17.68
N SER A 151 30.74 -11.51 -16.79
CA SER A 151 29.36 -11.19 -17.19
C SER A 151 29.27 -9.79 -17.81
N LEU A 152 28.31 -9.55 -18.70
CA LEU A 152 28.08 -8.24 -19.30
C LEU A 152 27.90 -7.15 -18.22
N VAL A 153 27.14 -7.47 -17.16
CA VAL A 153 26.91 -6.58 -16.03
C VAL A 153 28.23 -6.27 -15.31
N GLN A 154 29.07 -7.28 -15.08
CA GLN A 154 30.38 -7.09 -14.48
C GLN A 154 31.29 -6.25 -15.37
N LYS A 155 31.29 -6.44 -16.70
CA LYS A 155 32.00 -5.59 -17.65
C LYS A 155 31.52 -4.15 -17.58
N HIS A 156 30.20 -3.91 -17.51
CA HIS A 156 29.66 -2.56 -17.35
C HIS A 156 30.05 -1.92 -16.01
N HIS A 157 30.08 -2.69 -14.91
CA HIS A 157 30.58 -2.17 -13.63
C HIS A 157 32.08 -1.84 -13.68
N GLU A 158 32.90 -2.70 -14.28
CA GLU A 158 34.34 -2.46 -14.51
C GLU A 158 34.55 -1.23 -15.42
N GLU A 159 33.74 -1.08 -16.47
CA GLU A 159 33.75 0.09 -17.35
C GLU A 159 33.26 1.36 -16.65
N ALA A 160 32.23 1.27 -15.83
CA ALA A 160 31.69 2.41 -15.08
C ALA A 160 32.68 2.87 -14.00
N ALA A 161 33.32 1.93 -13.30
CA ALA A 161 34.38 2.23 -12.33
C ALA A 161 35.62 2.83 -13.00
N SER A 162 36.03 2.29 -14.15
CA SER A 162 37.16 2.85 -14.92
C SER A 162 36.84 4.20 -15.58
N LYS A 163 35.60 4.43 -16.03
CA LYS A 163 35.11 5.74 -16.50
C LYS A 163 34.98 6.74 -15.34
N GLY A 164 34.58 6.30 -14.14
CA GLY A 164 34.56 7.11 -12.92
C GLY A 164 35.95 7.60 -12.51
N SER A 165 36.96 6.71 -12.61
CA SER A 165 38.38 7.07 -12.40
C SER A 165 38.91 8.03 -13.48
N LYS A 166 38.59 7.80 -14.77
CA LYS A 166 38.97 8.73 -15.86
C LYS A 166 38.29 10.10 -15.78
N ARG A 167 37.08 10.21 -15.20
CA ARG A 167 36.39 11.50 -14.98
C ARG A 167 37.06 12.37 -13.91
N LYS A 168 37.92 11.81 -13.05
CA LYS A 168 38.80 12.59 -12.16
C LYS A 168 40.07 13.10 -12.88
N ALA A 169 40.38 12.58 -14.08
CA ALA A 169 41.58 12.94 -14.85
C ALA A 169 41.30 13.78 -16.12
N LYS A 170 40.04 13.98 -16.53
CA LYS A 170 39.69 14.86 -17.66
C LYS A 170 38.57 15.83 -17.30
N GLN A 171 38.96 17.02 -16.85
CA GLN A 171 38.20 18.23 -17.11
C GLN A 171 38.48 18.69 -18.54
N GLN A 172 37.64 18.32 -19.51
CA GLN A 172 37.50 19.03 -20.80
C GLN A 172 36.10 18.73 -21.37
N PRO A 173 35.05 19.50 -21.01
CA PRO A 173 33.69 19.31 -21.51
C PRO A 173 33.25 20.32 -22.60
N GLN A 174 34.19 21.08 -23.19
CA GLN A 174 33.84 22.12 -24.17
C GLN A 174 33.85 21.65 -25.63
N LEU A 175 34.74 20.73 -26.02
CA LEU A 175 34.87 20.32 -27.43
C LEU A 175 33.71 19.45 -27.96
N GLU A 176 33.11 18.58 -27.14
CA GLU A 176 32.01 17.70 -27.61
C GLU A 176 30.68 18.44 -27.81
N LYS A 177 30.48 19.62 -27.20
CA LYS A 177 29.24 20.38 -27.34
C LYS A 177 29.16 21.13 -28.68
N GLU A 178 30.28 21.63 -29.17
CA GLU A 178 30.32 22.38 -30.44
C GLU A 178 30.06 21.46 -31.63
N GLU A 179 30.58 20.24 -31.59
CA GLU A 179 30.39 19.24 -32.65
C GLU A 179 28.95 18.68 -32.65
N TRP A 180 28.28 18.62 -31.50
CA TRP A 180 26.88 18.15 -31.43
C TRP A 180 25.83 19.18 -31.88
N VAL A 181 26.13 20.47 -31.85
CA VAL A 181 25.16 21.54 -32.18
C VAL A 181 24.81 21.57 -33.68
N GLY A 182 25.66 21.00 -34.54
CA GLY A 182 25.50 20.96 -36.00
C GLY A 182 24.80 19.71 -36.57
N GLN A 183 24.97 18.52 -35.97
CA GLN A 183 24.46 17.24 -36.51
C GLN A 183 23.12 16.79 -35.89
N HIS A 184 22.23 17.71 -35.51
CA HIS A 184 20.90 17.32 -35.04
C HIS A 184 19.98 16.96 -36.22
N PRO A 185 19.43 15.73 -36.29
CA PRO A 185 18.72 15.24 -37.48
C PRO A 185 17.36 15.92 -37.76
N TRP A 186 16.89 16.84 -36.91
CA TRP A 186 15.50 17.35 -36.91
C TRP A 186 15.38 18.89 -37.01
N LYS A 187 16.41 19.60 -37.54
CA LYS A 187 16.35 21.07 -37.72
C LYS A 187 16.30 21.49 -39.20
N PRO A 188 15.10 21.65 -39.80
CA PRO A 188 15.00 22.62 -40.90
C PRO A 188 13.86 23.66 -40.79
N TRP A 189 13.10 23.76 -39.70
CA TRP A 189 11.87 24.60 -39.69
C TRP A 189 11.93 25.90 -38.87
N ILE A 190 13.08 26.26 -38.29
CA ILE A 190 13.22 27.52 -37.55
C ILE A 190 14.46 28.23 -38.07
N VAL A 191 14.34 28.95 -39.19
CA VAL A 191 14.54 30.42 -39.31
C VAL A 191 14.10 30.84 -40.73
N ARG A 192 12.82 31.18 -40.90
CA ARG A 192 12.39 32.20 -41.90
C ARG A 192 11.40 33.12 -41.20
N ARG A 193 11.85 34.32 -40.89
CA ARG A 193 10.98 35.49 -40.80
C ARG A 193 11.84 36.71 -41.12
N THR A 194 11.72 37.14 -42.38
CA THR A 194 11.80 38.54 -42.78
C THR A 194 10.79 39.36 -41.98
#